data_AF-A0A4Y7IKN8-F1
#
_entry.id   AF-A0A4Y7IKN8-F1
#
_cell.length_a   1.000
_cell.length_b   1.000
_cell.length_c   1.000
_cell.angle_alpha   90.00
_cell.angle_beta   90.00
_cell.angle_gamma   90.00
#
_symmetry.space_group_name_H-M   'P 1'
#
loop_
_entity.id
_entity.type
_entity.pdbx_description
1 polymer ?
#
loop_
_entity_poly.entity_id
_entity_poly.type
_entity_poly.pdbx_seq_one_letter_code
_entity_poly.pdbx_strand_id
1 'polypeptide(L)'
;MVKYKLISEIDVAASADFLWPLLSSKEIPKLAKKLLPNKYEKVEVLEGDGGLGTVVYVVHPPGSVPLSYVQKIVTVDNCERFQEIPQIEGGYLDMGVTLFIESFQVIEKEGDSSVVKSMFFSFVFTLLISFFLLIRTQEFASTEALKLPLEDNVRAPALYVFGDSLVDSGNNNYLQTLAKVNYTPYGVDFRNGPTGRFNNGKTVVDFIASWLGLPYVPAYLGLSEKQKRNTKTGINYASGAAGILKESGTVTIGDNLSLEEQVNYFTKTVKIDLPKIFKTRQKISQYLSKSIFVISIGSNDYINNYLQPALYNSSKIYNPQQYADHLVSNLKKHLMSIYKSGARKFVVFELGPVGCTPAFVFSATPKPTTPCVESMNSVVKIFNSGVTKMTKELTATLKGSTFIYADVFKKSHQENLHPNRYGFSGGNIPCCAVGVSTLCLPNQTPCANRNAHLYWDAFHPVQRVNYEIANGCFKGSTTCFPINIRQLAYL
;
A
#
# COMPACT_ATOMS: atom_id res chain seq x y z
N MET A 1 15.28 11.88 -10.77
CA MET A 1 16.03 10.77 -11.39
C MET A 1 15.97 9.58 -10.45
N VAL A 2 15.32 8.49 -10.83
CA VAL A 2 15.20 7.29 -9.98
C VAL A 2 15.80 6.11 -10.74
N LYS A 3 16.80 5.45 -10.14
CA LYS A 3 17.45 4.25 -10.64
C LYS A 3 17.05 3.10 -9.73
N TYR A 4 16.53 2.01 -10.29
CA TYR A 4 16.21 0.79 -9.56
C TYR A 4 17.22 -0.30 -9.92
N LYS A 5 17.66 -1.08 -8.92
CA LYS A 5 18.49 -2.27 -9.12
C LYS A 5 17.89 -3.43 -8.31
N LEU A 6 17.27 -4.39 -8.99
CA LEU A 6 16.82 -5.65 -8.38
C LEU A 6 17.88 -6.73 -8.64
N ILE A 7 18.14 -7.59 -7.67
CA ILE A 7 19.11 -8.70 -7.80
C ILE A 7 18.40 -10.00 -7.42
N SER A 8 18.50 -11.01 -8.28
CA SER A 8 18.02 -12.37 -8.05
C SER A 8 19.17 -13.35 -8.32
N GLU A 9 19.28 -14.41 -7.52
CA GLU A 9 20.31 -15.44 -7.65
C GLU A 9 19.65 -16.82 -7.69
N ILE A 10 20.08 -17.68 -8.60
CA ILE A 10 19.57 -19.04 -8.78
C ILE A 10 20.76 -20.00 -8.78
N ASP A 11 20.73 -20.99 -7.90
CA ASP A 11 21.68 -22.11 -7.91
C ASP A 11 21.38 -23.09 -9.04
N VAL A 12 22.41 -23.50 -9.78
CA VAL A 12 22.32 -24.44 -10.89
C VAL A 12 23.38 -25.52 -10.70
N ALA A 13 22.94 -26.78 -10.69
CA ALA A 13 23.81 -27.96 -10.59
C ALA A 13 24.47 -28.28 -11.95
N ALA A 14 25.21 -27.33 -12.50
CA ALA A 14 26.07 -27.49 -13.66
C ALA A 14 27.23 -26.49 -13.62
N SER A 15 28.36 -26.83 -14.24
CA SER A 15 29.53 -25.95 -14.31
C SER A 15 29.26 -24.71 -15.17
N ALA A 16 29.98 -23.63 -14.89
CA ALA A 16 29.78 -22.37 -15.58
C ALA A 16 30.19 -22.47 -17.07
N ASP A 17 31.20 -23.30 -17.38
CA ASP A 17 31.64 -23.62 -18.74
C ASP A 17 30.60 -24.39 -19.55
N PHE A 18 29.75 -25.17 -18.88
CA PHE A 18 28.62 -25.83 -19.53
C PHE A 18 27.42 -24.87 -19.70
N LEU A 19 27.13 -24.05 -18.69
CA LEU A 19 25.96 -23.17 -18.68
C LEU A 19 26.10 -21.94 -19.59
N TRP A 20 27.27 -21.30 -19.63
CA TRP A 20 27.45 -20.04 -20.33
C TRP A 20 27.24 -20.12 -21.85
N PRO A 21 27.78 -21.14 -22.57
CA PRO A 21 27.53 -21.29 -23.99
C PRO A 21 26.04 -21.52 -24.31
N LEU A 22 25.29 -22.15 -23.41
CA LEU A 22 23.85 -22.37 -23.58
C LEU A 22 23.06 -21.05 -23.48
N LEU A 23 23.44 -20.17 -22.55
CA LEU A 23 22.82 -18.87 -22.30
C LEU A 23 23.17 -17.80 -23.35
N SER A 24 24.09 -18.10 -24.27
CA SER A 24 24.52 -17.20 -25.36
C SER A 24 24.36 -17.84 -26.75
N SER A 25 23.42 -18.78 -26.92
CA SER A 25 23.20 -19.54 -28.17
C SER A 25 21.84 -19.29 -28.82
N LYS A 26 21.72 -19.58 -30.13
CA LYS A 26 20.43 -19.60 -30.86
C LYS A 26 19.38 -20.54 -30.25
N GLU A 27 19.79 -21.47 -29.40
CA GLU A 27 18.92 -22.48 -28.81
C GLU A 27 18.26 -22.00 -27.49
N ILE A 28 18.62 -20.82 -26.98
CA ILE A 28 18.04 -20.21 -25.77
C ILE A 28 16.51 -20.27 -25.76
N PRO A 29 15.77 -19.92 -26.83
CA PRO A 29 14.31 -19.93 -26.75
C PRO A 29 13.73 -21.33 -26.52
N LYS A 30 14.32 -22.35 -27.16
CA LYS A 30 13.91 -23.75 -26.97
C LYS A 30 14.25 -24.23 -25.56
N LEU A 31 15.43 -23.85 -25.06
CA LEU A 31 15.89 -24.23 -23.73
C LEU A 31 15.11 -23.52 -22.61
N ALA A 32 14.82 -22.22 -22.77
CA ALA A 32 14.05 -21.42 -21.83
C ALA A 32 12.62 -21.96 -21.65
N LYS A 33 11.97 -22.36 -22.74
CA LYS A 33 10.65 -23.01 -22.68
C LYS A 33 10.70 -24.37 -21.99
N LYS A 34 11.79 -25.14 -22.18
CA LYS A 34 11.95 -26.47 -21.56
C LYS A 34 12.28 -26.38 -20.07
N LEU A 35 13.15 -25.45 -19.68
CA LEU A 35 13.62 -25.28 -18.31
C LEU A 35 12.63 -24.49 -17.45
N LEU A 36 11.92 -23.53 -18.04
CA LEU A 36 11.00 -22.64 -17.35
C LEU A 36 9.63 -22.61 -18.07
N PRO A 37 8.96 -23.76 -18.24
CA PRO A 37 7.73 -23.87 -19.03
C PRO A 37 6.57 -23.03 -18.47
N ASN A 38 6.60 -22.72 -17.17
CA ASN A 38 5.58 -21.90 -16.51
C ASN A 38 5.92 -20.40 -16.51
N LYS A 39 7.11 -20.00 -16.98
CA LYS A 39 7.57 -18.59 -16.99
C LYS A 39 7.35 -17.92 -18.34
N TYR A 40 7.46 -18.66 -19.44
CA TYR A 40 7.34 -18.12 -20.79
C TYR A 40 6.33 -18.91 -21.61
N GLU A 41 5.40 -18.19 -22.23
CA GLU A 41 4.49 -18.76 -23.22
C GLU A 41 5.20 -18.93 -24.57
N LYS A 42 5.98 -17.91 -24.95
CA LYS A 42 6.77 -17.88 -26.20
C LYS A 42 8.07 -17.12 -25.99
N VAL A 43 9.15 -17.64 -26.56
CA VAL A 43 10.42 -16.92 -26.74
C VAL A 43 10.83 -17.16 -28.19
N GLU A 44 11.24 -16.13 -28.91
CA GLU A 44 11.59 -16.21 -30.33
C GLU A 44 12.77 -15.30 -30.64
N VAL A 45 13.81 -15.82 -31.30
CA VAL A 45 14.88 -14.96 -31.84
C VAL A 45 14.35 -14.33 -33.12
N LEU A 46 14.25 -13.00 -33.13
CA LEU A 46 13.87 -12.23 -34.30
C LEU A 46 15.07 -11.96 -35.22
N GLU A 47 16.26 -11.73 -34.63
CA GLU A 47 17.49 -11.43 -35.34
C GLU A 47 18.71 -11.91 -34.53
N GLY A 48 19.79 -12.35 -35.19
CA GLY A 48 21.08 -12.67 -34.55
C GLY A 48 21.32 -14.16 -34.27
N ASP A 49 22.31 -14.45 -33.43
CA ASP A 49 22.83 -15.80 -33.17
C ASP A 49 22.87 -16.25 -31.70
N GLY A 50 22.23 -15.50 -30.82
CA GLY A 50 22.31 -15.71 -29.37
C GLY A 50 23.45 -14.92 -28.72
N GLY A 51 24.37 -14.35 -29.51
CA GLY A 51 25.42 -13.45 -29.03
C GLY A 51 25.07 -11.97 -29.13
N LEU A 52 26.10 -11.12 -29.13
CA LEU A 52 25.98 -9.67 -29.20
C LEU A 52 25.14 -9.23 -30.41
N GLY A 53 24.16 -8.35 -30.17
CA GLY A 53 23.27 -7.82 -31.20
C GLY A 53 22.01 -8.64 -31.44
N THR A 54 21.88 -9.82 -30.84
CA THR A 54 20.69 -10.68 -30.98
C THR A 54 19.44 -10.00 -30.41
N VAL A 55 18.35 -10.04 -31.17
CA VAL A 55 17.03 -9.51 -30.80
C VAL A 55 16.07 -10.64 -30.52
N VAL A 56 15.40 -10.59 -29.37
CA VAL A 56 14.53 -11.65 -28.87
C VAL A 56 13.17 -11.08 -28.51
N TYR A 57 12.12 -11.72 -29.01
CA TYR A 57 10.75 -11.47 -28.59
C TYR A 57 10.34 -12.45 -27.49
N VAL A 58 9.81 -11.93 -26.40
CA VAL A 58 9.42 -12.68 -25.21
C VAL A 58 7.94 -12.47 -24.95
N VAL A 59 7.21 -13.56 -24.66
CA VAL A 59 5.81 -13.57 -24.25
C VAL A 59 5.69 -14.42 -23.00
N HIS A 60 5.10 -13.85 -21.96
CA HIS A 60 4.79 -14.51 -20.71
C HIS A 60 3.35 -15.05 -20.71
N PRO A 61 3.02 -16.05 -19.86
CA PRO A 61 1.65 -16.57 -19.75
C PRO A 61 0.62 -15.46 -19.42
N PRO A 62 -0.65 -15.64 -19.83
CA PRO A 62 -1.70 -14.65 -19.59
C PRO A 62 -1.83 -14.27 -18.12
N GLY A 63 -1.88 -12.97 -17.83
CA GLY A 63 -1.88 -12.42 -16.46
C GLY A 63 -0.50 -12.00 -15.95
N SER A 64 0.58 -12.27 -16.69
CA SER A 64 1.93 -11.77 -16.39
C SER A 64 2.11 -10.31 -16.82
N VAL A 65 2.97 -9.58 -16.10
CA VAL A 65 3.27 -8.16 -16.39
C VAL A 65 4.79 -7.93 -16.43
N PRO A 66 5.35 -7.43 -17.54
CA PRO A 66 4.68 -7.22 -18.83
C PRO A 66 4.30 -8.54 -19.52
N LEU A 67 3.28 -8.50 -20.38
CA LEU A 67 2.82 -9.67 -21.12
C LEU A 67 3.81 -10.07 -22.22
N SER A 68 4.34 -9.08 -22.95
CA SER A 68 5.32 -9.33 -24.00
C SER A 68 6.22 -8.12 -24.23
N TYR A 69 7.41 -8.36 -24.78
CA TYR A 69 8.39 -7.34 -25.12
C TYR A 69 9.44 -7.85 -26.08
N VAL A 70 10.13 -6.92 -26.72
CA VAL A 70 11.33 -7.17 -27.52
C VAL A 70 12.54 -6.67 -26.74
N GLN A 71 13.58 -7.48 -26.70
CA GLN A 71 14.85 -7.14 -26.04
C GLN A 71 16.04 -7.41 -26.96
N LYS A 72 17.16 -6.74 -26.71
CA LYS A 72 18.37 -6.86 -27.52
C LYS A 72 19.60 -7.06 -26.66
N ILE A 73 20.46 -8.02 -26.98
CA ILE A 73 21.74 -8.21 -26.31
C ILE A 73 22.70 -7.11 -26.78
N VAL A 74 23.18 -6.27 -25.85
CA VAL A 74 24.05 -5.13 -26.17
C VAL A 74 25.44 -5.23 -25.55
N THR A 75 25.62 -6.12 -24.58
CA THR A 75 26.91 -6.40 -23.94
C THR A 75 27.05 -7.90 -23.76
N VAL A 76 28.22 -8.46 -24.10
CA VAL A 76 28.61 -9.85 -23.81
C VAL A 76 30.08 -9.84 -23.40
N ASP A 77 30.35 -10.29 -22.18
CA ASP A 77 31.69 -10.51 -21.65
C ASP A 77 31.86 -12.00 -21.35
N ASN A 78 32.67 -12.69 -22.17
CA ASN A 78 32.92 -14.12 -22.02
C ASN A 78 33.88 -14.45 -20.88
N CYS A 79 34.72 -13.50 -20.45
CA CYS A 79 35.65 -13.70 -19.34
C CYS A 79 34.90 -13.64 -18.01
N GLU A 80 33.99 -12.68 -17.86
CA GLU A 80 33.15 -12.53 -16.66
C GLU A 80 31.83 -13.31 -16.73
N ARG A 81 31.58 -13.99 -17.85
CA ARG A 81 30.32 -14.71 -18.17
C ARG A 81 29.11 -13.82 -17.90
N PHE A 82 29.14 -12.62 -18.46
CA PHE A 82 28.21 -11.53 -18.20
C PHE A 82 27.55 -11.01 -19.49
N GLN A 83 26.28 -10.64 -19.43
CA GLN A 83 25.59 -9.97 -20.54
C GLN A 83 24.59 -8.92 -20.08
N GLU A 84 24.33 -7.92 -20.93
CA GLU A 84 23.28 -6.92 -20.74
C GLU A 84 22.29 -6.93 -21.90
N ILE A 85 21.01 -6.87 -21.56
CA ILE A 85 19.89 -7.08 -22.45
C ILE A 85 18.80 -6.03 -22.15
N PRO A 86 18.89 -4.82 -22.73
CA PRO A 86 17.81 -3.86 -22.71
C PRO A 86 16.55 -4.35 -23.41
N GLN A 87 15.39 -4.00 -22.85
CA GLN A 87 14.15 -3.94 -23.63
C GLN A 87 14.26 -2.79 -24.63
N ILE A 88 13.84 -3.05 -25.86
CA ILE A 88 13.87 -2.08 -26.97
C ILE A 88 12.47 -1.74 -27.50
N GLU A 89 11.47 -2.60 -27.25
CA GLU A 89 10.07 -2.38 -27.62
C GLU A 89 9.13 -3.11 -26.65
N GLY A 90 7.95 -2.54 -26.38
CA GLY A 90 6.94 -3.16 -25.54
C GLY A 90 7.33 -3.19 -24.06
N GLY A 91 6.74 -4.11 -23.31
CA GLY A 91 7.22 -4.43 -21.98
C GLY A 91 7.05 -3.33 -20.94
N TYR A 92 8.11 -3.09 -20.18
CA TYR A 92 8.18 -2.00 -19.22
C TYR A 92 8.28 -0.63 -19.90
N LEU A 93 8.72 -0.57 -21.17
CA LEU A 93 8.77 0.69 -21.92
C LEU A 93 7.36 1.25 -22.15
N ASP A 94 6.43 0.38 -22.54
CA ASP A 94 5.00 0.74 -22.68
C ASP A 94 4.35 1.11 -21.34
N MET A 95 4.97 0.69 -20.23
CA MET A 95 4.54 1.01 -18.87
C MET A 95 5.17 2.32 -18.34
N GLY A 96 5.85 3.09 -19.20
CA GLY A 96 6.43 4.38 -18.86
C GLY A 96 7.84 4.33 -18.28
N VAL A 97 8.50 3.17 -18.31
CA VAL A 97 9.93 3.06 -18.00
C VAL A 97 10.73 3.54 -19.20
N THR A 98 11.68 4.45 -19.00
CA THR A 98 12.46 5.02 -20.10
C THR A 98 13.56 4.08 -20.57
N LEU A 99 14.11 3.29 -19.66
CA LEU A 99 15.11 2.27 -19.99
C LEU A 99 14.99 1.13 -18.97
N PHE A 100 14.94 -0.10 -19.46
CA PHE A 100 14.94 -1.31 -18.66
C PHE A 100 16.00 -2.24 -19.22
N ILE A 101 16.97 -2.65 -18.39
CA ILE A 101 18.08 -3.53 -18.74
C ILE A 101 18.04 -4.72 -17.80
N GLU A 102 18.02 -5.92 -18.36
CA GLU A 102 18.33 -7.14 -17.63
C GLU A 102 19.79 -7.50 -17.86
N SER A 103 20.52 -7.83 -16.81
CA SER A 103 21.88 -8.32 -16.88
C SER A 103 21.98 -9.69 -16.25
N PHE A 104 22.71 -10.60 -16.86
CA PHE A 104 22.96 -11.93 -16.32
C PHE A 104 24.45 -12.12 -16.09
N GLN A 105 24.81 -12.77 -14.98
CA GLN A 105 26.17 -13.20 -14.70
C GLN A 105 26.16 -14.66 -14.22
N VAL A 106 27.03 -15.51 -14.78
CA VAL A 106 27.21 -16.89 -14.33
C VAL A 106 28.47 -16.98 -13.46
N ILE A 107 28.29 -17.30 -12.19
CA ILE A 107 29.35 -17.39 -11.20
C ILE A 107 29.57 -18.86 -10.85
N GLU A 108 30.79 -19.35 -11.00
CA GLU A 108 31.15 -20.73 -10.70
C GLU A 108 31.22 -20.99 -9.19
N LYS A 109 30.77 -22.19 -8.76
CA LYS A 109 30.84 -22.69 -7.38
C LYS A 109 31.61 -24.00 -7.32
N GLU A 110 31.96 -24.43 -6.12
CA GLU A 110 32.60 -25.74 -5.90
C GLU A 110 31.65 -26.90 -6.32
N GLY A 111 32.23 -27.97 -6.88
CA GLY A 111 31.52 -29.22 -7.17
C GLY A 111 30.57 -29.19 -8.38
N ASP A 112 31.06 -28.76 -9.56
CA ASP A 112 30.30 -28.69 -10.83
C ASP A 112 28.96 -27.95 -10.72
N SER A 113 28.94 -26.87 -9.93
CA SER A 113 27.76 -26.05 -9.71
C SER A 113 28.04 -24.58 -10.02
N SER A 114 27.00 -23.81 -10.28
CA SER A 114 27.09 -22.38 -10.60
C SER A 114 25.90 -21.61 -10.03
N VAL A 115 26.04 -20.29 -9.91
CA VAL A 115 24.95 -19.35 -9.65
C VAL A 115 24.71 -18.50 -10.88
N VAL A 116 23.46 -18.43 -11.31
CA VAL A 116 23.01 -17.43 -12.28
C VAL A 116 22.47 -16.22 -11.51
N LYS A 117 23.20 -15.12 -11.58
CA LYS A 117 22.83 -13.84 -10.99
C LYS A 117 22.17 -12.98 -12.04
N SER A 118 20.91 -12.62 -11.80
CA SER A 118 20.14 -11.71 -12.65
C SER A 118 20.05 -10.34 -11.96
N MET A 119 20.40 -9.28 -12.68
CA MET A 119 20.31 -7.89 -12.22
C MET A 119 19.38 -7.12 -13.14
N PHE A 120 18.41 -6.41 -12.59
CA PHE A 120 17.51 -5.58 -13.38
C PHE A 120 17.79 -4.12 -13.07
N PHE A 121 18.17 -3.35 -14.09
CA PHE A 121 18.36 -1.93 -14.00
C PHE A 121 17.22 -1.21 -14.73
N SER A 122 16.55 -0.30 -14.04
CA SER A 122 15.52 0.52 -14.68
C SER A 122 15.65 2.00 -14.36
N PHE A 123 15.22 2.81 -15.33
CA PHE A 123 15.34 4.26 -15.31
C PHE A 123 14.06 4.91 -15.84
N VAL A 124 13.60 5.95 -15.14
CA VAL A 124 12.44 6.75 -15.54
C VAL A 124 12.86 8.21 -15.63
N PHE A 125 12.76 8.79 -16.82
CA PHE A 125 13.03 10.20 -17.05
C PHE A 125 11.80 11.03 -16.68
N THR A 126 11.84 11.72 -15.54
CA THR A 126 10.85 12.74 -15.22
C THR A 126 11.16 14.01 -16.00
N LEU A 127 10.44 14.26 -17.09
CA LEU A 127 10.40 15.58 -17.73
C LEU A 127 9.74 16.56 -16.77
N LEU A 128 10.56 17.29 -16.00
CA LEU A 128 10.15 18.55 -15.39
C LEU A 128 10.02 19.58 -16.52
N ILE A 129 8.85 19.64 -17.17
CA ILE A 129 8.55 20.78 -18.04
C ILE A 129 8.33 21.99 -17.12
N SER A 130 9.33 22.86 -17.10
CA SER A 130 9.28 24.18 -16.49
C SER A 130 8.24 25.03 -17.21
N PHE A 131 7.00 25.05 -16.73
CA PHE A 131 6.04 26.09 -17.07
C PHE A 131 6.18 27.26 -16.07
N PHE A 132 7.39 27.81 -15.99
CA PHE A 132 7.66 29.09 -15.36
C PHE A 132 8.21 29.99 -16.46
N LEU A 133 7.36 30.85 -17.00
CA LEU A 133 7.62 32.11 -17.71
C LEU A 133 6.43 32.35 -18.65
N LEU A 134 5.38 33.00 -18.14
CA LEU A 134 4.46 33.91 -18.85
C LEU A 134 3.14 34.08 -18.06
N ILE A 135 3.21 34.63 -16.85
CA ILE A 135 2.16 35.55 -16.37
C ILE A 135 2.86 36.71 -15.68
N ARG A 136 2.86 37.86 -16.36
CA ARG A 136 3.22 39.16 -15.81
C ARG A 136 2.28 39.50 -14.65
N THR A 137 2.88 39.96 -13.56
CA THR A 137 2.40 40.99 -12.63
C THR A 137 0.95 41.45 -12.81
N GLN A 138 0.06 40.93 -11.97
CA GLN A 138 -0.98 41.74 -11.37
C GLN A 138 -0.86 41.61 -9.86
N GLU A 139 -0.51 42.73 -9.23
CA GLU A 139 -0.68 42.94 -7.81
C GLU A 139 -2.16 42.71 -7.48
N PHE A 140 -2.45 41.63 -6.76
CA PHE A 140 -3.67 41.57 -5.97
C PHE A 140 -3.26 41.88 -4.53
N ALA A 141 -3.81 42.99 -4.08
CA ALA A 141 -3.78 43.47 -2.72
C ALA A 141 -4.01 42.31 -1.73
N SER A 142 -3.25 42.35 -0.64
CA SER A 142 -3.43 41.53 0.54
C SER A 142 -4.88 41.62 1.03
N THR A 143 -5.72 40.68 0.63
CA THR A 143 -6.91 40.35 1.40
C THR A 143 -6.42 39.61 2.61
N GLU A 144 -6.45 40.28 3.77
CA GLU A 144 -6.32 39.67 5.07
C GLU A 144 -7.10 38.36 5.08
N ALA A 145 -6.37 37.25 5.24
CA ALA A 145 -6.99 35.98 5.50
C ALA A 145 -7.90 36.19 6.71
N LEU A 146 -9.20 35.95 6.52
CA LEU A 146 -10.18 35.86 7.59
C LEU A 146 -9.62 34.92 8.65
N LYS A 147 -9.00 35.48 9.70
CA LYS A 147 -8.67 34.77 10.91
C LYS A 147 -10.01 34.43 11.55
N LEU A 148 -10.57 33.30 11.15
CA LEU A 148 -11.56 32.62 11.98
C LEU A 148 -10.89 32.42 13.35
N PRO A 149 -11.52 32.85 14.45
CA PRO A 149 -10.97 32.60 15.77
C PRO A 149 -10.85 31.08 15.91
N LEU A 150 -9.62 30.58 16.06
CA LEU A 150 -9.41 29.26 16.62
C LEU A 150 -9.87 29.37 18.08
N GLU A 151 -11.14 29.04 18.34
CA GLU A 151 -11.55 28.72 19.70
C GLU A 151 -10.63 27.62 20.25
N ASP A 152 -10.10 27.83 21.45
CA ASP A 152 -9.32 26.90 22.26
C ASP A 152 -10.00 25.53 22.42
N ASN A 153 -9.85 24.63 21.44
CA ASN A 153 -10.49 23.32 21.46
C ASN A 153 -9.58 22.22 20.89
N VAL A 154 -8.28 22.19 21.26
CA VAL A 154 -7.45 20.97 21.04
C VAL A 154 -8.05 19.85 21.88
N ARG A 155 -8.70 18.88 21.22
CA ARG A 155 -9.44 17.80 21.92
C ARG A 155 -8.55 16.62 22.29
N ALA A 156 -7.38 16.48 21.65
CA ALA A 156 -6.38 15.46 21.99
C ALA A 156 -4.96 15.99 21.74
N PRO A 157 -3.95 15.63 22.56
CA PRO A 157 -2.57 16.08 22.35
C PRO A 157 -1.93 15.57 21.07
N ALA A 158 -2.29 14.36 20.64
CA ALA A 158 -1.75 13.73 19.44
C ALA A 158 -2.67 12.66 18.86
N LEU A 159 -2.46 12.37 17.58
CA LEU A 159 -3.07 11.28 16.84
C LEU A 159 -1.96 10.37 16.28
N TYR A 160 -1.88 9.15 16.80
CA TYR A 160 -0.99 8.12 16.26
C TYR A 160 -1.78 7.16 15.37
N VAL A 161 -1.26 6.88 14.18
CA VAL A 161 -1.97 6.11 13.15
C VAL A 161 -1.18 4.86 12.79
N PHE A 162 -1.86 3.72 12.80
CA PHE A 162 -1.38 2.41 12.38
C PHE A 162 -2.35 1.87 11.35
N GLY A 163 -1.85 1.26 10.28
CA GLY A 163 -2.74 0.81 9.24
C GLY A 163 -2.10 0.40 7.94
N ASP A 164 -2.96 0.24 6.95
CA ASP A 164 -2.58 -0.01 5.57
C ASP A 164 -2.73 1.25 4.68
N SER A 165 -2.91 1.06 3.37
CA SER A 165 -3.09 2.12 2.38
C SER A 165 -4.29 3.03 2.64
N LEU A 166 -5.31 2.56 3.37
CA LEU A 166 -6.49 3.37 3.69
C LEU A 166 -6.18 4.57 4.58
N VAL A 167 -5.07 4.51 5.32
CA VAL A 167 -4.64 5.57 6.25
C VAL A 167 -3.16 5.94 6.10
N ASP A 168 -2.42 5.39 5.14
CA ASP A 168 -1.06 5.84 4.83
C ASP A 168 -1.04 7.29 4.33
N SER A 169 -0.05 8.05 4.81
CA SER A 169 0.19 9.45 4.46
C SER A 169 1.44 9.65 3.59
N GLY A 170 2.17 8.59 3.27
CA GLY A 170 3.34 8.58 2.39
C GLY A 170 4.53 7.73 2.86
N ASN A 171 4.38 6.79 3.80
CA ASN A 171 5.49 5.93 4.22
C ASN A 171 5.99 5.08 3.04
N ASN A 172 5.09 4.58 2.21
CA ASN A 172 5.44 3.75 1.06
C ASN A 172 6.34 4.44 0.03
N ASN A 173 6.41 5.77 0.02
CA ASN A 173 7.31 6.51 -0.88
C ASN A 173 8.78 6.15 -0.64
N TYR A 174 9.11 5.70 0.58
CA TYR A 174 10.46 5.39 1.05
C TYR A 174 10.80 3.90 1.04
N LEU A 175 9.90 3.05 0.52
CA LEU A 175 10.05 1.58 0.47
C LEU A 175 10.30 1.10 -0.96
N GLN A 176 10.82 -0.12 -1.16
CA GLN A 176 10.91 -0.72 -2.50
C GLN A 176 9.64 -1.53 -2.78
N THR A 177 8.63 -0.88 -3.37
CA THR A 177 7.27 -1.42 -3.43
C THR A 177 6.50 -0.91 -4.64
N LEU A 178 5.57 -1.72 -5.14
CA LEU A 178 4.59 -1.35 -6.17
C LEU A 178 3.43 -0.53 -5.59
N ALA A 179 3.21 -0.57 -4.28
CA ALA A 179 2.20 0.25 -3.60
C ALA A 179 2.72 1.68 -3.37
N LYS A 180 3.00 2.42 -4.44
CA LYS A 180 3.34 3.85 -4.40
C LYS A 180 2.32 4.65 -5.18
N VAL A 181 1.92 5.79 -4.62
CA VAL A 181 0.88 6.67 -5.18
C VAL A 181 1.25 8.15 -5.00
N ASN A 182 2.54 8.46 -5.06
CA ASN A 182 3.08 9.82 -5.04
C ASN A 182 3.16 10.45 -6.44
N TYR A 183 2.12 10.25 -7.25
CA TYR A 183 1.99 10.77 -8.60
C TYR A 183 0.52 11.13 -8.89
N THR A 184 0.29 12.00 -9.88
CA THR A 184 -1.08 12.36 -10.28
C THR A 184 -1.75 11.17 -11.00
N PRO A 185 -3.05 10.90 -10.81
CA PRO A 185 -4.04 11.81 -10.22
C PRO A 185 -4.22 11.70 -8.70
N TYR A 186 -3.45 10.86 -7.99
CA TYR A 186 -3.56 10.78 -6.53
C TYR A 186 -3.27 12.14 -5.88
N GLY A 187 -4.06 12.48 -4.85
CA GLY A 187 -3.94 13.79 -4.18
C GLY A 187 -4.33 15.01 -5.03
N VAL A 188 -5.04 14.84 -6.17
CA VAL A 188 -5.51 15.97 -7.00
C VAL A 188 -6.37 16.99 -6.24
N ASP A 189 -7.12 16.56 -5.23
CA ASP A 189 -7.92 17.40 -4.33
C ASP A 189 -7.20 17.70 -3.00
N PHE A 190 -5.97 17.19 -2.82
CA PHE A 190 -5.14 17.53 -1.68
C PHE A 190 -4.33 18.79 -2.01
N ARG A 191 -4.37 19.80 -1.12
CA ARG A 191 -3.75 21.12 -1.36
C ARG A 191 -2.27 21.06 -1.77
N ASN A 192 -1.53 20.05 -1.29
CA ASN A 192 -0.09 19.89 -1.56
C ASN A 192 0.20 18.87 -2.68
N GLY A 193 -0.82 18.43 -3.42
CA GLY A 193 -0.70 17.41 -4.45
C GLY A 193 -0.48 15.98 -3.91
N PRO A 194 0.08 15.08 -4.74
CA PRO A 194 0.30 13.68 -4.38
C PRO A 194 1.29 13.54 -3.22
N THR A 195 0.82 13.03 -2.07
CA THR A 195 1.69 12.77 -0.91
C THR A 195 2.01 11.29 -0.72
N GLY A 196 1.37 10.38 -1.45
CA GLY A 196 1.33 8.95 -1.13
C GLY A 196 0.08 8.52 -0.35
N ARG A 197 -0.97 9.36 -0.29
CA ARG A 197 -2.32 8.94 0.13
C ARG A 197 -3.01 8.25 -1.04
N PHE A 198 -3.56 7.06 -0.80
CA PHE A 198 -4.19 6.22 -1.83
C PHE A 198 -5.61 6.69 -2.20
N ASN A 199 -5.82 7.99 -2.39
CA ASN A 199 -7.09 8.53 -2.89
C ASN A 199 -6.87 9.90 -3.56
N ASN A 200 -7.95 10.55 -3.99
CA ASN A 200 -7.91 11.88 -4.59
C ASN A 200 -7.53 13.01 -3.62
N GLY A 201 -7.62 12.84 -2.31
CA GLY A 201 -7.41 13.89 -1.32
C GLY A 201 -7.09 13.36 0.08
N LYS A 202 -7.98 13.64 1.03
CA LYS A 202 -7.87 13.29 2.46
C LYS A 202 -8.39 11.88 2.74
N THR A 203 -7.65 11.18 3.59
CA THR A 203 -8.05 9.93 4.24
C THR A 203 -8.96 10.20 5.45
N VAL A 204 -9.54 9.14 6.03
CA VAL A 204 -10.33 9.22 7.28
C VAL A 204 -9.53 9.89 8.42
N VAL A 205 -8.24 9.55 8.56
CA VAL A 205 -7.40 10.08 9.65
C VAL A 205 -7.04 11.55 9.48
N ASP A 206 -7.04 12.08 8.25
CA ASP A 206 -6.80 13.50 8.00
C ASP A 206 -7.98 14.36 8.47
N PHE A 207 -9.21 13.88 8.25
CA PHE A 207 -10.41 14.52 8.78
C PHE A 207 -10.46 14.45 10.31
N ILE A 208 -10.17 13.28 10.89
CA ILE A 208 -10.10 13.10 12.34
C ILE A 208 -9.06 14.05 12.95
N ALA A 209 -7.85 14.13 12.39
CA ALA A 209 -6.80 15.04 12.86
C ALA A 209 -7.30 16.49 12.86
N SER A 210 -7.88 16.93 11.75
CA SER A 210 -8.40 18.30 11.60
C SER A 210 -9.45 18.63 12.66
N TRP A 211 -10.39 17.72 12.93
CA TRP A 211 -11.46 17.95 13.91
C TRP A 211 -11.03 17.79 15.38
N LEU A 212 -9.89 17.16 15.62
CA LEU A 212 -9.22 17.15 16.93
C LEU A 212 -8.42 18.44 17.19
N GLY A 213 -8.30 19.32 16.19
CA GLY A 213 -7.45 20.51 16.26
C GLY A 213 -5.97 20.22 16.04
N LEU A 214 -5.65 19.11 15.35
CA LEU A 214 -4.29 18.68 15.06
C LEU A 214 -3.92 18.93 13.58
N PRO A 215 -2.62 19.15 13.27
CA PRO A 215 -2.15 19.10 11.89
C PRO A 215 -2.30 17.68 11.31
N TYR A 216 -2.24 17.55 9.98
CA TYR A 216 -2.19 16.23 9.35
C TYR A 216 -1.00 15.43 9.87
N VAL A 217 -1.24 14.14 10.14
CA VAL A 217 -0.25 13.28 10.76
C VAL A 217 0.83 12.90 9.73
N PRO A 218 2.11 13.22 9.95
CA PRO A 218 3.17 12.95 8.99
C PRO A 218 3.57 11.48 8.96
N ALA A 219 4.01 10.99 7.80
CA ALA A 219 4.57 9.66 7.61
C ALA A 219 5.91 9.52 8.37
N TYR A 220 6.05 8.47 9.19
CA TYR A 220 7.24 8.21 10.00
C TYR A 220 8.55 8.17 9.18
N LEU A 221 8.54 7.48 8.03
CA LEU A 221 9.73 7.34 7.17
C LEU A 221 10.09 8.65 6.44
N GLY A 222 9.14 9.58 6.31
CA GLY A 222 9.38 10.89 5.71
C GLY A 222 9.93 11.95 6.67
N LEU A 223 10.05 11.63 7.96
CA LEU A 223 10.61 12.54 8.95
C LEU A 223 12.12 12.33 9.11
N SER A 224 12.87 13.43 9.08
CA SER A 224 14.25 13.43 9.58
C SER A 224 14.29 13.13 11.08
N GLU A 225 15.42 12.65 11.57
CA GLU A 225 15.66 12.39 12.99
C GLU A 225 15.42 13.63 13.88
N LYS A 226 15.73 14.84 13.37
CA LYS A 226 15.43 16.09 14.07
C LYS A 226 13.93 16.34 14.15
N GLN A 227 13.19 16.08 13.09
CA GLN A 227 11.73 16.25 13.08
C GLN A 227 11.05 15.24 14.01
N LYS A 228 11.43 13.95 13.98
CA LYS A 228 10.90 12.92 14.89
C LYS A 228 10.99 13.34 16.36
N ARG A 229 12.16 13.86 16.78
CA ARG A 229 12.41 14.36 18.15
C ARG A 229 11.65 15.64 18.52
N ASN A 230 11.00 16.31 17.56
CA ASN A 230 10.25 17.54 17.78
C ASN A 230 8.74 17.37 17.56
N THR A 231 8.28 16.26 16.97
CA THR A 231 6.86 16.01 16.67
C THR A 231 6.08 15.66 17.94
N LYS A 232 5.13 16.53 18.31
CA LYS A 232 4.25 16.38 19.49
C LYS A 232 2.79 16.09 19.17
N THR A 233 2.42 16.09 17.90
CA THR A 233 1.02 15.97 17.46
C THR A 233 0.67 14.57 16.93
N GLY A 234 1.62 13.64 17.04
CA GLY A 234 1.48 12.26 16.58
C GLY A 234 2.19 11.99 15.26
N ILE A 235 2.33 10.71 14.93
CA ILE A 235 3.02 10.21 13.73
C ILE A 235 2.20 9.07 13.13
N ASN A 236 2.24 8.96 11.79
CA ASN A 236 1.59 7.94 11.02
C ASN A 236 2.60 6.86 10.63
N TYR A 237 2.37 5.64 11.11
CA TYR A 237 3.20 4.47 10.85
C TYR A 237 2.59 3.56 9.78
N ALA A 238 1.38 3.86 9.29
CA ALA A 238 0.68 3.02 8.31
C ALA A 238 1.44 2.89 7.00
N SER A 239 1.23 1.78 6.30
CA SER A 239 1.96 1.46 5.06
C SER A 239 1.04 0.72 4.09
N GLY A 240 0.96 1.21 2.86
CA GLY A 240 0.24 0.53 1.78
C GLY A 240 0.66 -0.93 1.62
N ALA A 241 -0.32 -1.79 1.31
CA ALA A 241 -0.21 -3.25 1.25
C ALA A 241 0.09 -3.99 2.56
N ALA A 242 0.27 -3.29 3.69
CA ALA A 242 0.55 -3.92 4.97
C ALA A 242 -0.65 -4.71 5.52
N GLY A 243 -0.33 -5.83 6.17
CA GLY A 243 -1.27 -6.63 6.95
C GLY A 243 -0.91 -6.66 8.44
N ILE A 244 -1.78 -7.32 9.22
CA ILE A 244 -1.51 -7.74 10.59
C ILE A 244 -0.35 -8.73 10.61
N LEU A 245 -0.34 -9.65 9.63
CA LEU A 245 0.73 -10.64 9.46
C LEU A 245 1.87 -10.05 8.64
N LYS A 246 3.09 -10.53 8.90
CA LYS A 246 4.32 -9.99 8.30
C LYS A 246 4.43 -10.33 6.81
N GLU A 247 3.91 -11.48 6.41
CA GLU A 247 3.96 -11.99 5.03
C GLU A 247 2.91 -11.36 4.10
N SER A 248 1.89 -10.69 4.64
CA SER A 248 0.80 -10.11 3.84
C SER A 248 1.34 -9.04 2.90
N GLY A 249 1.04 -9.16 1.60
CA GLY A 249 1.48 -8.21 0.57
C GLY A 249 2.95 -8.30 0.13
N THR A 250 3.80 -9.07 0.80
CA THR A 250 5.25 -9.07 0.50
C THR A 250 5.59 -9.75 -0.81
N VAL A 251 4.88 -10.84 -1.18
CA VAL A 251 5.15 -11.63 -2.39
C VAL A 251 4.75 -10.89 -3.65
N THR A 252 3.60 -10.20 -3.64
CA THR A 252 3.02 -9.57 -4.83
C THR A 252 3.40 -8.11 -4.99
N ILE A 253 3.58 -7.38 -3.89
CA ILE A 253 3.69 -5.92 -3.91
C ILE A 253 5.10 -5.43 -3.56
N GLY A 254 5.86 -6.20 -2.78
CA GLY A 254 7.20 -5.85 -2.28
C GLY A 254 7.17 -5.32 -0.85
N ASP A 255 8.14 -4.45 -0.51
CA ASP A 255 8.31 -3.94 0.85
C ASP A 255 7.06 -3.22 1.36
N ASN A 256 6.67 -3.52 2.60
CA ASN A 256 5.65 -2.81 3.34
C ASN A 256 5.99 -2.87 4.83
N LEU A 257 5.38 -2.00 5.65
CA LEU A 257 5.54 -2.03 7.10
C LEU A 257 4.41 -2.84 7.72
N SER A 258 4.65 -4.11 8.01
CA SER A 258 3.70 -4.96 8.75
C SER A 258 3.30 -4.33 10.08
N LEU A 259 2.13 -4.70 10.65
CA LEU A 259 1.68 -4.12 11.92
C LEU A 259 2.75 -4.23 13.04
N GLU A 260 3.52 -5.31 13.05
CA GLU A 260 4.66 -5.49 13.94
C GLU A 260 5.70 -4.36 13.80
N GLU A 261 6.11 -4.04 12.57
CA GLU A 261 7.08 -2.98 12.29
C GLU A 261 6.54 -1.60 12.67
N GLN A 262 5.25 -1.36 12.43
CA GLN A 262 4.58 -0.11 12.84
C GLN A 262 4.60 0.05 14.36
N VAL A 263 4.31 -1.02 15.12
CA VAL A 263 4.39 -1.03 16.58
C VAL A 263 5.83 -0.84 17.06
N ASN A 264 6.81 -1.40 16.35
CA ASN A 264 8.22 -1.21 16.65
C ASN A 264 8.66 0.25 16.45
N TYR A 265 8.20 0.93 15.39
CA TYR A 265 8.45 2.36 15.21
C TYR A 265 7.79 3.21 16.28
N PHE A 266 6.55 2.92 16.65
CA PHE A 266 5.92 3.60 17.78
C PHE A 266 6.69 3.40 19.09
N THR A 267 7.17 2.18 19.33
CA THR A 267 8.00 1.87 20.50
C THR A 267 9.30 2.68 20.50
N LYS A 268 9.94 2.86 19.33
CA LYS A 268 11.09 3.76 19.16
C LYS A 268 10.71 5.20 19.46
N THR A 269 9.59 5.70 18.95
CA THR A 269 9.10 7.05 19.24
C THR A 269 8.90 7.28 20.74
N VAL A 270 8.30 6.34 21.45
CA VAL A 270 8.09 6.45 22.91
C VAL A 270 9.41 6.40 23.68
N LYS A 271 10.36 5.54 23.29
CA LYS A 271 11.61 5.32 24.03
C LYS A 271 12.72 6.32 23.69
N ILE A 272 12.73 6.88 22.48
CA ILE A 272 13.84 7.67 21.96
C ILE A 272 13.43 9.12 21.72
N ASP A 273 12.30 9.34 21.05
CA ASP A 273 11.91 10.68 20.58
C ASP A 273 11.17 11.48 21.66
N LEU A 274 10.13 10.91 22.27
CA LEU A 274 9.33 11.59 23.29
C LEU A 274 10.15 12.05 24.52
N PRO A 275 11.18 11.33 25.00
CA PRO A 275 12.04 11.82 26.09
C PRO A 275 12.79 13.12 25.76
N LYS A 276 12.98 13.46 24.49
CA LYS A 276 13.61 14.72 24.07
C LYS A 276 12.66 15.90 24.30
N ILE A 277 11.36 15.63 24.20
CA ILE A 277 10.27 16.58 24.35
C ILE A 277 9.80 16.66 25.80
N PHE A 278 9.50 15.52 26.41
CA PHE A 278 8.93 15.37 27.74
C PHE A 278 10.01 14.80 28.68
N LYS A 279 10.46 15.61 29.63
CA LYS A 279 11.63 15.31 30.46
C LYS A 279 11.43 14.19 31.50
N THR A 280 10.20 13.70 31.70
CA THR A 280 9.91 12.64 32.69
C THR A 280 8.99 11.57 32.10
N ARG A 281 9.14 10.33 32.59
CA ARG A 281 8.26 9.22 32.21
C ARG A 281 6.79 9.49 32.54
N GLN A 282 6.52 10.19 33.65
CA GLN A 282 5.16 10.55 34.05
C GLN A 282 4.51 11.52 33.05
N LYS A 283 5.24 12.52 32.54
CA LYS A 283 4.74 13.43 31.51
C LYS A 283 4.47 12.71 30.19
N ILE A 284 5.35 11.79 29.78
CA ILE A 284 5.12 10.94 28.59
C ILE A 284 3.86 10.10 28.76
N SER A 285 3.71 9.44 29.91
CA SER A 285 2.54 8.61 30.22
C SER A 285 1.24 9.42 30.18
N GLN A 286 1.21 10.59 30.82
CA GLN A 286 0.04 11.49 30.81
C GLN A 286 -0.29 12.03 29.41
N TYR A 287 0.73 12.32 28.61
CA TYR A 287 0.56 12.78 27.24
C TYR A 287 -0.01 11.66 26.35
N LEU A 288 0.56 10.45 26.41
CA LEU A 288 0.09 9.30 25.64
C LEU A 288 -1.29 8.84 26.08
N SER A 289 -1.61 8.86 27.38
CA SER A 289 -2.93 8.45 27.88
C SER A 289 -4.05 9.35 27.39
N LYS A 290 -3.76 10.63 27.10
CA LYS A 290 -4.71 11.60 26.56
C LYS A 290 -4.77 11.60 25.02
N SER A 291 -3.79 11.01 24.35
CA SER A 291 -3.68 10.95 22.88
C SER A 291 -4.57 9.84 22.29
N ILE A 292 -4.89 9.95 21.00
CA ILE A 292 -5.76 9.01 20.29
C ILE A 292 -4.93 8.12 19.36
N PHE A 293 -5.28 6.83 19.31
CA PHE A 293 -4.59 5.82 18.52
C PHE A 293 -5.59 5.19 17.54
N VAL A 294 -5.38 5.39 16.24
CA VAL A 294 -6.23 4.83 15.18
C VAL A 294 -5.54 3.63 14.55
N ILE A 295 -6.26 2.52 14.44
CA ILE A 295 -5.81 1.27 13.84
C ILE A 295 -6.78 0.91 12.71
N SER A 296 -6.28 0.86 11.47
CA SER A 296 -7.05 0.48 10.27
C SER A 296 -6.21 -0.47 9.42
N ILE A 297 -6.28 -1.77 9.71
CA ILE A 297 -5.45 -2.81 9.09
C ILE A 297 -6.18 -4.15 9.09
N GLY A 298 -5.86 -4.99 8.11
CA GLY A 298 -6.36 -6.36 7.99
C GLY A 298 -6.87 -6.71 6.60
N SER A 299 -7.17 -5.71 5.76
CA SER A 299 -7.66 -5.96 4.41
C SER A 299 -6.66 -6.76 3.58
N ASN A 300 -5.37 -6.44 3.68
CA ASN A 300 -4.30 -7.14 2.96
C ASN A 300 -4.07 -8.58 3.42
N ASP A 301 -4.40 -8.93 4.67
CA ASP A 301 -4.39 -10.32 5.12
C ASP A 301 -5.43 -11.17 4.38
N TYR A 302 -6.46 -10.55 3.82
CA TYR A 302 -7.39 -11.23 2.91
C TYR A 302 -6.97 -11.08 1.46
N ILE A 303 -6.84 -9.85 0.96
CA ILE A 303 -6.73 -9.58 -0.49
C ILE A 303 -5.34 -9.89 -1.05
N ASN A 304 -4.30 -9.80 -0.22
CA ASN A 304 -2.91 -10.05 -0.55
C ASN A 304 -2.31 -11.18 0.32
N ASN A 305 -3.16 -12.14 0.73
CA ASN A 305 -2.76 -13.35 1.46
C ASN A 305 -3.83 -14.45 1.36
N TYR A 306 -4.84 -14.48 2.26
CA TYR A 306 -5.79 -15.60 2.38
C TYR A 306 -6.53 -15.98 1.10
N LEU A 307 -6.96 -14.97 0.34
CA LEU A 307 -7.74 -15.14 -0.89
C LEU A 307 -6.83 -15.27 -2.14
N GLN A 308 -5.53 -15.52 -1.95
CA GLN A 308 -4.53 -15.74 -3.00
C GLN A 308 -3.84 -17.11 -2.84
N PRO A 309 -4.58 -18.23 -2.95
CA PRO A 309 -4.06 -19.59 -2.66
C PRO A 309 -2.94 -20.09 -3.59
N ALA A 310 -2.75 -19.41 -4.73
CA ALA A 310 -1.65 -19.67 -5.65
C ALA A 310 -0.30 -19.14 -5.11
N LEU A 311 -0.34 -18.12 -4.26
CA LEU A 311 0.85 -17.39 -3.77
C LEU A 311 1.09 -17.61 -2.27
N TYR A 312 0.02 -17.86 -1.52
CA TYR A 312 0.05 -18.02 -0.08
C TYR A 312 -0.58 -19.35 0.36
N ASN A 313 -0.02 -19.96 1.40
CA ASN A 313 -0.53 -21.23 1.94
C ASN A 313 -1.60 -21.06 3.03
N SER A 314 -1.91 -19.83 3.43
CA SER A 314 -2.82 -19.54 4.56
C SER A 314 -4.20 -20.18 4.42
N SER A 315 -4.83 -20.15 3.24
CA SER A 315 -6.12 -20.83 3.00
C SER A 315 -6.03 -22.35 2.83
N LYS A 316 -4.82 -22.90 2.64
CA LYS A 316 -4.57 -24.35 2.72
C LYS A 316 -4.38 -24.82 4.15
N ILE A 317 -3.88 -23.94 5.03
CA ILE A 317 -3.59 -24.23 6.44
C ILE A 317 -4.82 -23.97 7.32
N TYR A 318 -5.57 -22.89 7.04
CA TYR A 318 -6.65 -22.41 7.87
C TYR A 318 -7.98 -22.36 7.11
N ASN A 319 -9.04 -22.89 7.73
CA ASN A 319 -10.40 -22.55 7.31
C ASN A 319 -10.73 -21.08 7.68
N PRO A 320 -11.84 -20.51 7.16
CA PRO A 320 -12.15 -19.09 7.37
C PRO A 320 -12.21 -18.65 8.85
N GLN A 321 -12.77 -19.49 9.72
CA GLN A 321 -12.88 -19.21 11.16
C GLN A 321 -11.51 -19.23 11.82
N GLN A 322 -10.71 -20.26 11.58
CA GLN A 322 -9.36 -20.38 12.12
C GLN A 322 -8.46 -19.23 11.69
N TYR A 323 -8.59 -18.77 10.44
CA TYR A 323 -7.81 -17.65 9.95
C TYR A 323 -8.22 -16.32 10.61
N ALA A 324 -9.53 -16.06 10.72
CA ALA A 324 -10.04 -14.90 11.43
C ALA A 324 -9.58 -14.88 12.90
N ASP A 325 -9.66 -16.02 13.61
CA ASP A 325 -9.20 -16.15 14.99
C ASP A 325 -7.68 -15.90 15.11
N HIS A 326 -6.90 -16.39 14.13
CA HIS A 326 -5.46 -16.15 14.06
C HIS A 326 -5.14 -14.65 13.89
N LEU A 327 -5.82 -13.95 12.98
CA LEU A 327 -5.65 -12.51 12.77
C LEU A 327 -6.06 -11.70 14.01
N VAL A 328 -7.22 -11.99 14.61
CA VAL A 328 -7.69 -11.30 15.82
C VAL A 328 -6.73 -11.51 16.98
N SER A 329 -6.18 -12.72 17.15
CA SER A 329 -5.18 -13.01 18.17
C SER A 329 -3.90 -12.18 17.99
N ASN A 330 -3.39 -12.06 16.76
CA ASN A 330 -2.21 -11.24 16.49
C ASN A 330 -2.50 -9.74 16.63
N LEU A 331 -3.64 -9.25 16.13
CA LEU A 331 -4.06 -7.87 16.32
C LEU A 331 -4.15 -7.51 17.82
N LYS A 332 -4.75 -8.40 18.63
CA LYS A 332 -4.82 -8.24 20.09
C LYS A 332 -3.44 -8.08 20.71
N LYS A 333 -2.47 -8.91 20.32
CA LYS A 333 -1.08 -8.81 20.83
C LYS A 333 -0.46 -7.45 20.51
N HIS A 334 -0.63 -6.95 19.28
CA HIS A 334 -0.12 -5.64 18.88
C HIS A 334 -0.79 -4.50 19.64
N LEU A 335 -2.12 -4.52 19.80
CA LEU A 335 -2.85 -3.54 20.60
C LEU A 335 -2.40 -3.54 22.07
N MET A 336 -2.16 -4.71 22.66
CA MET A 336 -1.60 -4.83 24.01
C MET A 336 -0.20 -4.23 24.11
N SER A 337 0.65 -4.38 23.09
CA SER A 337 1.97 -3.75 23.04
C SER A 337 1.88 -2.22 22.96
N ILE A 338 0.96 -1.68 22.16
CA ILE A 338 0.70 -0.23 22.09
C ILE A 338 0.19 0.30 23.44
N TYR A 339 -0.71 -0.44 24.11
CA TYR A 339 -1.18 -0.12 25.46
C TYR A 339 -0.06 -0.14 26.51
N LYS A 340 0.82 -1.15 26.49
CA LYS A 340 1.99 -1.24 27.38
C LYS A 340 2.95 -0.05 27.19
N SER A 341 2.99 0.51 25.99
CA SER A 341 3.76 1.72 25.66
C SER A 341 3.10 3.03 26.11
N GLY A 342 1.88 2.99 26.67
CA GLY A 342 1.22 4.15 27.33
C GLY A 342 -0.08 4.61 26.69
N ALA A 343 -0.48 4.02 25.55
CA ALA A 343 -1.73 4.34 24.90
C ALA A 343 -2.95 3.92 25.73
N ARG A 344 -4.00 4.74 25.72
CA ARG A 344 -5.25 4.46 26.45
C ARG A 344 -6.51 4.62 25.62
N LYS A 345 -6.51 5.41 24.55
CA LYS A 345 -7.70 5.70 23.74
C LYS A 345 -7.54 5.15 22.33
N PHE A 346 -8.22 4.06 22.04
CA PHE A 346 -8.07 3.33 20.78
C PHE A 346 -9.31 3.43 19.92
N VAL A 347 -9.11 3.64 18.63
CA VAL A 347 -10.13 3.56 17.59
C VAL A 347 -9.70 2.45 16.64
N VAL A 348 -10.39 1.32 16.67
CA VAL A 348 -10.06 0.14 15.86
C VAL A 348 -11.09 -0.01 14.76
N PHE A 349 -10.68 0.19 13.52
CA PHE A 349 -11.54 -0.03 12.37
C PHE A 349 -11.67 -1.52 12.10
N GLU A 350 -12.91 -1.97 11.88
CA GLU A 350 -13.12 -3.24 11.20
C GLU A 350 -12.83 -3.08 9.70
N LEU A 351 -12.89 -4.18 8.94
CA LEU A 351 -12.65 -4.14 7.51
C LEU A 351 -13.92 -3.72 6.74
N GLY A 352 -13.74 -2.91 5.71
CA GLY A 352 -14.76 -2.69 4.69
C GLY A 352 -15.05 -3.96 3.86
N PRO A 353 -16.09 -3.93 3.01
CA PRO A 353 -16.47 -5.09 2.21
C PRO A 353 -15.51 -5.29 1.02
N VAL A 354 -14.42 -6.03 1.25
CA VAL A 354 -13.38 -6.25 0.24
C VAL A 354 -13.90 -6.89 -1.06
N GLY A 355 -14.96 -7.70 -0.98
CA GLY A 355 -15.59 -8.32 -2.14
C GLY A 355 -16.32 -7.32 -3.04
N CYS A 356 -16.56 -6.09 -2.57
CA CYS A 356 -17.16 -5.03 -3.37
C CYS A 356 -16.12 -4.17 -4.11
N THR A 357 -14.82 -4.34 -3.84
CA THR A 357 -13.83 -3.50 -4.53
C THR A 357 -13.83 -3.80 -6.03
N PRO A 358 -13.68 -2.76 -6.88
CA PRO A 358 -13.71 -2.95 -8.32
C PRO A 358 -12.75 -4.04 -8.81
N ALA A 359 -11.55 -4.15 -8.25
CA ALA A 359 -10.58 -5.18 -8.63
C ALA A 359 -11.15 -6.61 -8.55
N PHE A 360 -11.86 -6.95 -7.47
CA PHE A 360 -12.42 -8.29 -7.27
C PHE A 360 -13.70 -8.51 -8.06
N VAL A 361 -14.56 -7.48 -8.16
CA VAL A 361 -15.77 -7.57 -8.98
C VAL A 361 -15.42 -7.74 -10.47
N PHE A 362 -14.39 -7.03 -10.95
CA PHE A 362 -13.92 -7.13 -12.34
C PHE A 362 -13.13 -8.42 -12.65
N SER A 363 -12.46 -9.05 -11.68
CA SER A 363 -11.72 -10.30 -11.90
C SER A 363 -12.53 -11.57 -11.62
N ALA A 364 -13.65 -11.46 -10.91
CA ALA A 364 -14.50 -12.60 -10.57
C ALA A 364 -14.97 -13.38 -11.82
N THR A 365 -14.83 -14.71 -11.73
CA THR A 365 -15.28 -15.67 -12.74
C THR A 365 -15.97 -16.84 -12.02
N PRO A 366 -17.30 -17.08 -12.24
CA PRO A 366 -18.20 -16.26 -13.05
C PRO A 366 -18.39 -14.85 -12.46
N LYS A 367 -18.94 -13.93 -13.28
CA LYS A 367 -19.31 -12.60 -12.80
C LYS A 367 -20.33 -12.70 -11.67
N PRO A 368 -20.21 -11.89 -10.61
CA PRO A 368 -21.15 -11.94 -9.49
C PRO A 368 -22.53 -11.46 -9.95
N THR A 369 -23.57 -12.04 -9.36
CA THR A 369 -24.97 -11.63 -9.58
C THR A 369 -25.36 -10.39 -8.78
N THR A 370 -24.48 -9.93 -7.88
CA THR A 370 -24.63 -8.70 -7.10
C THR A 370 -23.46 -7.75 -7.42
N PRO A 371 -23.53 -6.46 -7.06
CA PRO A 371 -22.39 -5.54 -7.15
C PRO A 371 -21.14 -5.95 -6.35
N CYS A 372 -21.19 -7.03 -5.57
CA CYS A 372 -20.10 -7.54 -4.75
C CYS A 372 -19.90 -9.06 -4.91
N VAL A 373 -18.69 -9.54 -4.61
CA VAL A 373 -18.36 -10.95 -4.44
C VAL A 373 -18.68 -11.37 -3.00
N GLU A 374 -19.92 -11.83 -2.77
CA GLU A 374 -20.43 -12.06 -1.41
C GLU A 374 -19.72 -13.17 -0.62
N SER A 375 -19.09 -14.14 -1.31
CA SER A 375 -18.28 -15.18 -0.66
C SER A 375 -17.06 -14.58 0.04
N MET A 376 -16.38 -13.60 -0.57
CA MET A 376 -15.25 -12.90 0.04
C MET A 376 -15.70 -12.06 1.24
N ASN A 377 -16.81 -11.34 1.09
CA ASN A 377 -17.41 -10.55 2.17
C ASN A 377 -17.81 -11.42 3.36
N SER A 378 -18.27 -12.65 3.12
CA SER A 378 -18.66 -13.59 4.17
C SER A 378 -17.47 -14.03 5.03
N VAL A 379 -16.30 -14.24 4.42
CA VAL A 379 -15.06 -14.56 5.15
C VAL A 379 -14.58 -13.36 5.99
N VAL A 380 -14.63 -12.14 5.45
CA VAL A 380 -14.22 -10.91 6.16
C VAL A 380 -15.10 -10.61 7.37
N LYS A 381 -16.42 -10.85 7.28
CA LYS A 381 -17.37 -10.62 8.40
C LYS A 381 -17.02 -11.43 9.66
N ILE A 382 -16.36 -12.58 9.52
CA ILE A 382 -15.92 -13.39 10.66
C ILE A 382 -14.86 -12.62 11.47
N PHE A 383 -13.87 -12.03 10.80
CA PHE A 383 -12.86 -11.20 11.44
C PHE A 383 -13.46 -9.96 12.09
N ASN A 384 -14.37 -9.25 11.41
CA ASN A 384 -15.04 -8.07 11.97
C ASN A 384 -15.81 -8.38 13.27
N SER A 385 -16.47 -9.54 13.33
CA SER A 385 -17.13 -10.04 14.55
C SER A 385 -16.12 -10.27 15.69
N GLY A 386 -14.96 -10.84 15.36
CA GLY A 386 -13.86 -11.02 16.30
C GLY A 386 -13.24 -9.71 16.81
N VAL A 387 -13.06 -8.70 15.94
CA VAL A 387 -12.60 -7.36 16.32
C VAL A 387 -13.56 -6.71 17.32
N THR A 388 -14.86 -6.80 17.08
CA THR A 388 -15.89 -6.29 18.00
C THR A 388 -15.81 -6.96 19.37
N LYS A 389 -15.66 -8.29 19.41
CA LYS A 389 -15.51 -9.02 20.68
C LYS A 389 -14.21 -8.65 21.40
N MET A 390 -13.10 -8.60 20.67
CA MET A 390 -11.78 -8.27 21.19
C MET A 390 -11.71 -6.87 21.79
N THR A 391 -12.28 -5.86 21.14
CA THR A 391 -12.27 -4.46 21.66
C THR A 391 -13.07 -4.32 22.96
N LYS A 392 -14.20 -5.02 23.09
CA LYS A 392 -14.97 -5.11 24.34
C LYS A 392 -14.15 -5.79 25.44
N GLU A 393 -13.50 -6.91 25.13
CA GLU A 393 -12.63 -7.63 26.07
C GLU A 393 -11.45 -6.77 26.54
N LEU A 394 -10.76 -6.09 25.62
CA LEU A 394 -9.62 -5.23 25.94
C LEU A 394 -10.04 -4.05 26.82
N THR A 395 -11.19 -3.41 26.54
CA THR A 395 -11.72 -2.33 27.40
C THR A 395 -12.02 -2.83 28.82
N ALA A 396 -12.58 -4.04 28.96
CA ALA A 396 -12.90 -4.62 30.27
C ALA A 396 -11.66 -5.04 31.07
N THR A 397 -10.57 -5.42 30.39
CA THR A 397 -9.38 -6.01 31.03
C THR A 397 -8.22 -5.03 31.20
N LEU A 398 -8.09 -4.03 30.34
CA LEU A 398 -6.97 -3.09 30.35
C LEU A 398 -7.34 -1.79 31.08
N LYS A 399 -6.85 -1.67 32.33
CA LYS A 399 -7.17 -0.56 33.24
C LYS A 399 -6.93 0.82 32.62
N GLY A 400 -7.96 1.66 32.71
CA GLY A 400 -7.90 3.07 32.27
C GLY A 400 -7.78 3.23 30.76
N SER A 401 -8.08 2.18 29.99
CA SER A 401 -8.17 2.26 28.54
C SER A 401 -9.62 2.21 28.06
N THR A 402 -9.83 2.71 26.86
CA THR A 402 -11.10 2.65 26.15
C THR A 402 -10.80 2.30 24.70
N PHE A 403 -11.38 1.19 24.25
CA PHE A 403 -11.35 0.79 22.85
C PHE A 403 -12.74 1.03 22.28
N ILE A 404 -12.80 1.85 21.23
CA ILE A 404 -13.97 1.95 20.36
C ILE A 404 -13.68 1.20 19.07
N TYR A 405 -14.69 0.56 18.50
CA TYR A 405 -14.60 -0.04 17.17
C TYR A 405 -15.40 0.80 16.16
N ALA A 406 -14.89 0.88 14.93
CA ALA A 406 -15.59 1.53 13.82
C ALA A 406 -16.24 0.47 12.93
N ASP A 407 -17.57 0.38 12.93
CA ASP A 407 -18.39 -0.40 12.01
C ASP A 407 -18.52 0.36 10.69
N VAL A 408 -17.74 -0.07 9.71
CA VAL A 408 -17.69 0.53 8.36
C VAL A 408 -18.17 -0.43 7.28
N PHE A 409 -18.24 -1.73 7.59
CA PHE A 409 -18.63 -2.76 6.64
C PHE A 409 -20.07 -2.52 6.20
N LYS A 410 -20.99 -2.40 7.16
CA LYS A 410 -22.43 -2.36 6.88
C LYS A 410 -22.79 -1.17 6.00
N LYS A 411 -22.29 0.03 6.34
CA LYS A 411 -22.51 1.25 5.53
C LYS A 411 -21.96 1.08 4.12
N SER A 412 -20.67 0.74 4.01
CA SER A 412 -19.98 0.63 2.72
C SER A 412 -20.60 -0.46 1.82
N HIS A 413 -21.09 -1.55 2.42
CA HIS A 413 -21.77 -2.63 1.69
C HIS A 413 -23.11 -2.14 1.12
N GLN A 414 -23.91 -1.42 1.91
CA GLN A 414 -25.17 -0.84 1.44
C GLN A 414 -24.96 0.23 0.36
N GLU A 415 -23.87 0.99 0.44
CA GLU A 415 -23.50 1.96 -0.60
C GLU A 415 -23.17 1.29 -1.93
N ASN A 416 -22.51 0.14 -1.89
CA ASN A 416 -22.23 -0.65 -3.08
C ASN A 416 -23.48 -1.28 -3.69
N LEU A 417 -24.39 -1.79 -2.84
CA LEU A 417 -25.65 -2.40 -3.30
C LEU A 417 -26.65 -1.36 -3.82
N HIS A 418 -26.66 -0.15 -3.25
CA HIS A 418 -27.66 0.89 -3.53
C HIS A 418 -27.03 2.28 -3.74
N PRO A 419 -26.07 2.45 -4.67
CA PRO A 419 -25.27 3.69 -4.80
C PRO A 419 -26.12 4.94 -4.98
N ASN A 420 -27.18 4.86 -5.79
CA ASN A 420 -28.09 5.98 -6.05
C ASN A 420 -28.80 6.48 -4.78
N ARG A 421 -29.12 5.60 -3.83
CA ARG A 421 -29.75 5.97 -2.55
C ARG A 421 -28.82 6.86 -1.69
N TYR A 422 -27.52 6.71 -1.88
CA TYR A 422 -26.48 7.45 -1.18
C TYR A 422 -25.88 8.58 -2.04
N GLY A 423 -26.46 8.85 -3.22
CA GLY A 423 -26.01 9.90 -4.13
C GLY A 423 -24.70 9.58 -4.85
N PHE A 424 -24.45 8.30 -5.14
CA PHE A 424 -23.36 7.83 -6.00
C PHE A 424 -23.91 7.34 -7.35
N SER A 425 -23.16 7.51 -8.43
CA SER A 425 -23.53 7.09 -9.79
C SER A 425 -23.30 5.59 -10.06
N GLY A 426 -22.53 4.90 -9.20
CA GLY A 426 -22.22 3.48 -9.34
C GLY A 426 -21.50 2.90 -8.13
N GLY A 427 -21.67 1.60 -7.91
CA GLY A 427 -21.09 0.89 -6.77
C GLY A 427 -19.60 0.57 -6.96
N ASN A 428 -19.21 0.17 -8.17
CA ASN A 428 -17.94 -0.50 -8.46
C ASN A 428 -17.16 0.15 -9.60
N ILE A 429 -17.42 1.42 -9.91
CA ILE A 429 -16.76 2.15 -11.00
C ILE A 429 -15.69 3.09 -10.41
N PRO A 430 -14.39 2.81 -10.60
CA PRO A 430 -13.31 3.72 -10.21
C PRO A 430 -13.45 5.08 -10.88
N CYS A 431 -13.03 6.13 -10.21
CA CYS A 431 -13.00 7.46 -10.79
C CYS A 431 -11.78 7.71 -11.69
N CYS A 432 -10.65 7.04 -11.46
CA CYS A 432 -9.51 7.10 -12.37
C CYS A 432 -9.46 5.89 -13.31
N ALA A 433 -8.80 6.04 -14.46
CA ALA A 433 -8.46 4.90 -15.30
C ALA A 433 -7.45 4.01 -14.55
N VAL A 434 -7.76 2.72 -14.44
CA VAL A 434 -6.92 1.73 -13.77
C VAL A 434 -6.28 0.81 -14.80
N GLY A 435 -4.98 0.55 -14.63
CA GLY A 435 -4.23 -0.39 -15.45
C GLY A 435 -4.15 -1.77 -14.79
N VAL A 436 -3.20 -2.59 -15.24
CA VAL A 436 -2.96 -3.93 -14.68
C VAL A 436 -2.53 -3.88 -13.21
N SER A 437 -1.88 -2.80 -12.79
CA SER A 437 -1.54 -2.58 -11.37
C SER A 437 -2.77 -2.36 -10.48
N THR A 438 -3.97 -2.19 -11.06
CA THR A 438 -5.26 -1.88 -10.39
C THR A 438 -5.28 -0.55 -9.61
N LEU A 439 -4.14 0.15 -9.56
CA LEU A 439 -4.00 1.55 -9.16
C LEU A 439 -4.29 2.46 -10.36
N CYS A 440 -4.44 3.77 -10.10
CA CYS A 440 -4.61 4.75 -11.17
C CYS A 440 -3.41 4.77 -12.11
N LEU A 441 -3.68 4.86 -13.40
CA LEU A 441 -2.65 5.14 -14.39
C LEU A 441 -2.04 6.53 -14.14
N PRO A 442 -0.70 6.66 -14.14
CA PRO A 442 -0.04 7.95 -13.93
C PRO A 442 -0.45 9.00 -14.96
N ASN A 443 -0.65 10.23 -14.48
CA ASN A 443 -0.94 11.44 -15.25
C ASN A 443 -2.19 11.37 -16.13
N GLN A 444 -3.09 10.43 -15.87
CA GLN A 444 -4.40 10.39 -16.53
C GLN A 444 -5.39 11.35 -15.87
N THR A 445 -6.28 11.92 -16.68
CA THR A 445 -7.35 12.78 -16.17
C THR A 445 -8.39 11.91 -15.46
N PRO A 446 -8.68 12.14 -14.17
CA PRO A 446 -9.70 11.40 -13.45
C PRO A 446 -11.11 11.86 -13.85
N CYS A 447 -12.13 11.16 -13.38
CA CYS A 447 -13.53 11.53 -13.59
C CYS A 447 -13.81 12.98 -13.14
N ALA A 448 -14.73 13.65 -13.86
CA ALA A 448 -15.06 15.04 -13.62
C ALA A 448 -15.71 15.27 -12.24
N ASN A 449 -16.68 14.42 -11.87
CA ASN A 449 -17.36 14.50 -10.57
C ASN A 449 -16.92 13.37 -9.64
N ARG A 450 -15.80 13.57 -8.96
CA ARG A 450 -15.21 12.61 -8.00
C ARG A 450 -16.14 12.27 -6.83
N ASN A 451 -17.00 13.22 -6.44
CA ASN A 451 -17.96 13.03 -5.36
C ASN A 451 -19.13 12.11 -5.74
N ALA A 452 -19.33 11.79 -7.02
CA ALA A 452 -20.35 10.84 -7.45
C ALA A 452 -19.87 9.38 -7.39
N HIS A 453 -18.59 9.11 -7.08
CA HIS A 453 -18.02 7.77 -7.07
C HIS A 453 -17.76 7.28 -5.65
N LEU A 454 -17.81 5.96 -5.43
CA LEU A 454 -17.35 5.34 -4.19
C LEU A 454 -15.83 5.13 -4.19
N TYR A 455 -15.29 4.70 -5.32
CA TYR A 455 -13.91 4.29 -5.46
C TYR A 455 -13.09 5.29 -6.28
N TRP A 456 -11.88 5.54 -5.82
CA TRP A 456 -10.89 6.34 -6.51
C TRP A 456 -10.19 5.49 -7.59
N ASP A 457 -9.53 4.41 -7.16
CA ASP A 457 -8.95 3.37 -8.00
C ASP A 457 -9.70 2.04 -7.80
N ALA A 458 -9.09 0.88 -8.09
CA ALA A 458 -9.78 -0.39 -7.98
C ALA A 458 -9.92 -0.96 -6.54
N PHE A 459 -9.42 -0.25 -5.53
CA PHE A 459 -9.48 -0.66 -4.13
C PHE A 459 -9.92 0.46 -3.19
N HIS A 460 -9.41 1.67 -3.40
CA HIS A 460 -9.44 2.72 -2.39
C HIS A 460 -10.61 3.66 -2.58
N PRO A 461 -11.24 4.12 -1.50
CA PRO A 461 -12.37 5.05 -1.57
C PRO A 461 -11.95 6.45 -1.99
N VAL A 462 -12.87 7.20 -2.59
CA VAL A 462 -12.68 8.65 -2.78
C VAL A 462 -12.70 9.41 -1.44
N GLN A 463 -12.16 10.62 -1.43
CA GLN A 463 -12.17 11.52 -0.27
C GLN A 463 -13.57 11.70 0.34
N ARG A 464 -14.63 11.75 -0.47
CA ARG A 464 -16.01 11.88 0.03
C ARG A 464 -16.39 10.74 0.97
N VAL A 465 -16.10 9.49 0.58
CA VAL A 465 -16.40 8.31 1.41
C VAL A 465 -15.58 8.35 2.71
N ASN A 466 -14.31 8.74 2.62
CA ASN A 466 -13.45 8.96 3.79
C ASN A 466 -14.04 10.03 4.74
N TYR A 467 -14.57 11.13 4.20
CA TYR A 467 -15.25 12.17 4.98
C TYR A 467 -16.48 11.62 5.70
N GLU A 468 -17.34 10.88 5.01
CA GLU A 468 -18.57 10.35 5.60
C GLU A 468 -18.28 9.36 6.72
N ILE A 469 -17.31 8.46 6.54
CA ILE A 469 -16.84 7.52 7.57
C ILE A 469 -16.26 8.29 8.76
N ALA A 470 -15.36 9.24 8.51
CA ALA A 470 -14.78 10.05 9.56
C ALA A 470 -15.86 10.80 10.34
N ASN A 471 -16.81 11.44 9.65
CA ASN A 471 -17.87 12.22 10.25
C ASN A 471 -18.78 11.37 11.14
N GLY A 472 -19.18 10.20 10.65
CA GLY A 472 -19.98 9.23 11.40
C GLY A 472 -19.26 8.72 12.65
N CYS A 473 -17.95 8.46 12.56
CA CYS A 473 -17.15 8.00 13.69
C CYS A 473 -16.80 9.12 14.69
N PHE A 474 -16.64 10.36 14.20
CA PHE A 474 -16.15 11.46 15.03
C PHE A 474 -17.22 12.07 15.93
N LYS A 475 -18.40 12.36 15.38
CA LYS A 475 -19.51 12.99 16.11
C LYS A 475 -20.86 12.27 15.96
N GLY A 476 -20.95 11.26 15.10
CA GLY A 476 -22.16 10.47 14.92
C GLY A 476 -22.36 9.41 16.00
N SER A 477 -23.38 8.58 15.81
CA SER A 477 -23.73 7.43 16.66
C SER A 477 -23.89 6.12 15.88
N THR A 478 -23.56 6.13 14.59
CA THR A 478 -23.86 5.03 13.66
C THR A 478 -22.63 4.30 13.14
N THR A 479 -21.42 4.83 13.39
CA THR A 479 -20.18 4.27 12.84
C THR A 479 -19.22 3.83 13.94
N CYS A 480 -19.08 4.58 15.03
CA CYS A 480 -18.17 4.23 16.12
C CYS A 480 -18.91 3.96 17.42
N PHE A 481 -18.49 2.89 18.10
CA PHE A 481 -19.17 2.34 19.27
C PHE A 481 -18.16 1.92 20.35
N PRO A 482 -18.53 2.00 21.65
CA PRO A 482 -19.83 2.44 22.16
C PRO A 482 -20.01 3.97 22.19
N ILE A 483 -18.93 4.72 21.97
CA ILE A 483 -18.92 6.19 21.92
C ILE A 483 -18.18 6.65 20.66
N ASN A 484 -18.39 7.90 20.27
CA ASN A 484 -17.68 8.51 19.14
C ASN A 484 -16.31 9.09 19.54
N ILE A 485 -15.48 9.43 18.55
CA ILE A 485 -14.12 9.96 18.80
C ILE A 485 -14.17 11.26 19.60
N ARG A 486 -15.17 12.13 19.38
CA ARG A 486 -15.30 13.37 20.15
C ARG A 486 -15.48 13.07 21.64
N GLN A 487 -16.34 12.12 22.00
CA GLN A 487 -16.54 11.68 23.38
C GLN A 487 -15.28 11.01 23.94
N LEU A 488 -14.64 10.12 23.16
CA LEU A 488 -13.37 9.48 23.53
C LEU A 488 -12.26 10.51 23.84
N ALA A 489 -12.22 11.61 23.09
CA ALA A 489 -11.27 12.69 23.30
C ALA A 489 -11.43 13.37 24.67
N TYR A 490 -12.65 13.44 25.21
CA TYR A 490 -12.94 14.06 26.51
C TYR A 490 -12.71 13.17 27.75
N LEU A 491 -12.48 11.86 27.56
CA LEU A 491 -12.06 10.95 28.66
C LEU A 491 -10.67 11.30 29.19
#